data_AF-A0A938WR02-F1
#
_entry.id   AF-A0A938WR02-F1
#
_cell.length_a   1.000
_cell.length_b   1.000
_cell.length_c   1.000
_cell.angle_alpha   90.00
_cell.angle_beta   90.00
_cell.angle_gamma   90.00
#
_symmetry.space_group_name_H-M   'P 1'
#
loop_
_entity.id
_entity.type
_entity.pdbx_description
1 polymer ?
#
loop_
_entity_poly.entity_id
_entity_poly.type
_entity_poly.pdbx_seq_one_letter_code
_entity_poly.pdbx_strand_id
1 'polypeptide(L)'
;MNKTTEKIPTWSLGYIINGDMTGLTDEEIRMIDEWLSKWKVQIVSPLTDEEGNTQPYFSRYPLFGLPAEVEDCDILYTNDNI
;
A
#
# COMPACT_ATOMS: atom_id res chain seq x y z
N MET A 1 16.94 1.98 7.77
CA MET A 1 15.92 1.45 6.84
C MET A 1 14.98 0.62 7.68
N ASN A 2 13.73 1.05 7.73
CA ASN A 2 12.71 0.52 8.60
C ASN A 2 11.81 -0.42 7.81
N LYS A 3 11.26 -1.44 8.49
CA LYS A 3 10.33 -2.40 7.92
C LYS A 3 9.06 -2.45 8.78
N THR A 4 7.89 -2.39 8.14
CA THR A 4 6.60 -2.68 8.77
C THR A 4 5.73 -3.51 7.82
N THR A 5 4.67 -4.12 8.35
CA THR A 5 3.64 -4.79 7.57
C THR A 5 2.34 -4.02 7.74
N GLU A 6 1.77 -3.51 6.65
CA GLU A 6 0.56 -2.68 6.69
C GLU A 6 -0.52 -3.19 5.73
N LYS A 7 -1.75 -2.78 6.00
CA LYS A 7 -2.94 -3.13 5.22
C LYS A 7 -3.11 -2.16 4.06
N ILE A 8 -2.65 -2.54 2.87
CA ILE A 8 -2.71 -1.69 1.68
C ILE A 8 -3.99 -1.97 0.91
N PRO A 9 -4.81 -0.96 0.59
CA PRO A 9 -6.01 -1.16 -0.23
C PRO A 9 -5.67 -1.75 -1.61
N THR A 10 -6.39 -2.79 -2.03
CA THR A 10 -6.09 -3.50 -3.29
C THR A 10 -6.23 -2.60 -4.51
N TRP A 11 -7.18 -1.65 -4.47
CA TRP A 11 -7.38 -0.66 -5.53
C TRP A 11 -6.15 0.25 -5.75
N SER A 12 -5.27 0.39 -4.76
CA SER A 12 -4.08 1.25 -4.85
C SER A 12 -2.82 0.54 -5.33
N LEU A 13 -2.77 -0.80 -5.26
CA LEU A 13 -1.55 -1.58 -5.51
C LEU A 13 -1.05 -1.45 -6.94
N GLY A 14 -1.95 -1.34 -7.93
CA GLY A 14 -1.58 -1.12 -9.33
C GLY A 14 -0.74 0.15 -9.51
N TYR A 15 -1.13 1.24 -8.84
CA TYR A 15 -0.38 2.49 -8.88
C TYR A 15 0.94 2.39 -8.12
N ILE A 16 0.90 1.85 -6.90
CA ILE A 16 2.09 1.77 -6.04
C ILE A 16 3.20 0.90 -6.66
N ILE A 17 2.85 -0.24 -7.25
CA ILE A 17 3.83 -1.23 -7.74
C ILE A 17 4.20 -0.96 -9.20
N ASN A 18 3.21 -0.63 -10.05
CA ASN A 18 3.39 -0.55 -11.50
C ASN A 18 3.29 0.87 -12.06
N GLY A 19 2.95 1.86 -11.24
CA GLY A 19 2.65 3.22 -11.71
C GLY A 19 1.35 3.34 -12.50
N ASP A 20 0.47 2.33 -12.43
CA ASP A 20 -0.80 2.33 -13.16
C ASP A 20 -1.87 3.13 -12.39
N MET A 21 -2.22 4.29 -12.91
CA MET A 21 -3.21 5.21 -12.33
C MET A 21 -4.64 4.91 -12.80
N THR A 22 -4.84 3.90 -13.64
CA THR A 22 -6.15 3.60 -14.23
C THR A 22 -7.19 3.30 -13.17
N GLY A 23 -8.31 4.02 -13.21
CA GLY A 23 -9.41 3.83 -12.27
C GLY A 23 -9.25 4.58 -10.94
N LEU A 24 -8.15 5.30 -10.73
CA LEU A 24 -7.96 6.17 -9.58
C LEU A 24 -8.46 7.59 -9.86
N THR A 25 -8.98 8.22 -8.81
CA THR A 25 -9.29 9.64 -8.78
C THR A 25 -8.06 10.46 -8.40
N ASP A 26 -8.06 11.75 -8.74
CA ASP A 26 -6.95 12.66 -8.38
C ASP A 26 -6.71 12.72 -6.85
N GLU A 27 -7.76 12.59 -6.05
CA GLU A 27 -7.65 12.59 -4.59
C GLU A 27 -7.00 11.31 -4.05
N GLU A 28 -7.30 10.15 -4.65
CA GLU A 28 -6.66 8.88 -4.32
C GLU A 28 -5.19 8.88 -4.70
N ILE A 29 -4.85 9.40 -5.88
CA ILE A 29 -3.46 9.57 -6.33
C ILE A 29 -2.71 10.47 -5.34
N ARG A 30 -3.28 11.64 -5.01
CA ARG A 30 -2.66 12.57 -4.05
C ARG A 30 -2.44 11.93 -2.68
N MET A 31 -3.42 11.18 -2.19
CA MET A 31 -3.32 10.48 -0.91
C MET A 31 -2.17 9.45 -0.90
N ILE A 32 -2.03 8.69 -1.99
CA ILE A 32 -0.95 7.71 -2.14
C ILE A 32 0.41 8.41 -2.22
N ASP A 33 0.52 9.47 -3.04
CA ASP A 33 1.77 10.23 -3.21
C ASP A 33 2.22 10.89 -1.90
N GLU A 34 1.29 11.46 -1.14
CA GLU A 34 1.57 12.03 0.18
C GLU A 34 2.11 10.98 1.15
N TRP A 35 1.52 9.78 1.16
CA TRP A 35 2.00 8.69 1.99
C TRP A 35 3.41 8.21 1.57
N LEU A 36 3.61 7.91 0.29
CA LEU A 36 4.90 7.48 -0.27
C LEU A 36 6.01 8.48 0.07
N SER A 37 5.73 9.77 -0.12
CA SER A 37 6.65 10.87 0.18
C SER A 37 6.92 11.02 1.68
N LYS A 38 5.86 11.04 2.51
CA LYS A 38 5.97 11.21 3.96
C LYS A 38 6.78 10.08 4.58
N TRP A 39 6.57 8.84 4.17
CA TRP A 39 7.29 7.69 4.72
C TRP A 39 8.66 7.49 4.06
N LYS A 40 8.89 8.11 2.89
CA LYS A 40 10.03 7.83 2.02
C LYS A 40 10.10 6.34 1.69
N VAL A 41 8.97 5.79 1.25
CA VAL A 41 8.81 4.38 0.86
C VAL A 41 9.79 4.05 -0.25
N GLN A 42 10.45 2.91 -0.12
CA GLN A 42 11.41 2.37 -1.08
C GLN A 42 10.83 1.15 -1.80
N ILE A 43 10.17 0.27 -1.05
CA ILE A 43 9.60 -0.99 -1.55
C ILE A 43 8.26 -1.23 -0.85
N VAL A 44 7.28 -1.68 -1.62
CA VAL A 44 6.03 -2.28 -1.14
C VAL A 44 5.92 -3.66 -1.75
N SER A 45 5.80 -4.69 -0.91
CA SER A 45 5.74 -6.10 -1.34
C SER A 45 4.53 -6.77 -0.71
N PRO A 46 3.51 -7.16 -1.50
CA PRO A 46 2.41 -7.98 -1.00
C PRO A 46 2.91 -9.28 -0.37
N LEU A 47 2.29 -9.69 0.73
CA LEU A 47 2.52 -11.00 1.33
C LEU A 47 1.80 -12.05 0.50
N THR A 48 2.54 -13.11 0.15
CA THR A 48 2.01 -14.26 -0.59
C THR A 48 2.09 -15.53 0.24
N ASP A 49 1.19 -16.47 -0.01
CA ASP A 49 1.27 -17.83 0.52
C ASP A 49 2.36 -18.66 -0.18
N GLU A 50 2.47 -19.94 0.20
CA GLU A 50 3.45 -20.88 -0.38
C GLU A 50 3.23 -21.13 -1.88
N GLU A 51 2.02 -20.86 -2.40
CA GLU A 51 1.67 -20.98 -3.82
C GLU A 51 1.90 -19.66 -4.58
N GLY A 52 2.32 -18.60 -3.88
CA GLY A 52 2.57 -17.28 -4.46
C GLY A 52 1.30 -16.44 -4.64
N ASN A 53 0.17 -16.84 -4.05
CA ASN A 53 -1.08 -16.09 -4.14
C ASN A 53 -1.17 -15.07 -3.00
N THR A 54 -1.73 -13.91 -3.30
CA THR A 54 -2.16 -12.95 -2.28
C THR A 54 -3.50 -13.39 -1.69
N GLN A 55 -3.74 -13.02 -0.43
CA GLN A 55 -4.96 -13.38 0.30
C GLN A 55 -5.69 -12.09 0.73
N PRO A 56 -6.36 -11.40 -0.21
CA PRO A 56 -7.04 -10.15 0.10
C PRO A 56 -8.19 -10.36 1.08
N TYR A 57 -8.43 -9.37 1.93
CA TYR A 57 -9.51 -9.39 2.92
C TYR A 57 -10.06 -8.00 3.18
N PHE A 58 -11.28 -7.89 3.71
CA PHE A 58 -11.86 -6.60 4.05
C PHE A 58 -11.31 -6.05 5.37
N SER A 59 -10.83 -4.81 5.38
CA SER A 59 -10.41 -4.09 6.58
C SER A 59 -11.24 -2.83 6.79
N ARG A 60 -11.63 -2.59 8.05
CA ARG A 60 -12.21 -1.32 8.50
C ARG A 60 -11.18 -0.21 8.68
N TYR A 61 -9.90 -0.58 8.72
CA TYR A 61 -8.79 0.31 9.02
C TYR A 61 -7.62 -0.01 8.08
N PRO A 62 -7.73 0.31 6.78
CA PRO A 62 -6.57 0.30 5.89
C PRO A 62 -5.56 1.38 6.31
N LEU A 63 -4.34 1.28 5.78
CA LEU A 63 -3.28 2.26 6.04
C LEU A 63 -3.69 3.69 5.64
N PHE A 64 -4.46 3.80 4.55
CA PHE A 64 -5.04 5.04 4.05
C PHE A 64 -6.37 4.77 3.36
N GLY A 65 -7.14 5.83 3.13
CA GLY A 65 -8.44 5.75 2.48
C GLY A 65 -9.58 5.25 3.39
N LEU A 66 -10.68 4.86 2.75
CA LEU A 66 -11.88 4.34 3.41
C LEU A 66 -11.80 2.81 3.58
N PRO A 67 -12.60 2.20 4.48
CA PRO A 67 -12.73 0.76 4.60
C PRO A 67 -12.87 0.06 3.24
N ALA A 68 -11.98 -0.89 2.98
CA ALA A 68 -11.83 -1.52 1.67
C ALA A 68 -11.27 -2.94 1.80
N GLU A 69 -11.25 -3.65 0.67
CA GLU A 69 -10.41 -4.83 0.51
C GLU A 69 -8.93 -4.42 0.53
N VAL A 70 -8.12 -5.16 1.28
CA VAL A 70 -6.70 -4.91 1.51
C VAL A 70 -5.89 -6.18 1.34
N GLU A 71 -4.60 -5.99 1.07
CA GLU A 71 -3.58 -7.01 1.22
C GLU A 71 -2.55 -6.54 2.26
N ASP A 72 -2.07 -7.47 3.07
CA ASP A 72 -0.94 -7.18 3.96
C ASP A 72 0.33 -7.07 3.11
N CYS A 73 1.03 -5.95 3.21
CA CYS A 73 2.25 -5.67 2.45
C CYS A 73 3.39 -5.33 3.38
N ASP A 74 4.55 -5.92 3.12
CA ASP A 74 5.83 -5.48 3.70
C ASP A 74 6.28 -4.18 3.04
N ILE A 75 6.50 -3.16 3.86
CA ILE A 75 6.95 -1.83 3.44
C ILE A 75 8.36 -1.60 3.97
N LEU A 76 9.26 -1.24 3.07
CA LEU A 76 10.60 -0.74 3.40
C LEU A 76 10.63 0.77 3.20
N TYR A 77 11.01 1.50 4.25
CA TYR A 77 10.96 2.96 4.26
C TYR A 77 12.14 3.56 5.05
N THR A 78 12.35 4.87 4.91
CA THR A 78 13.53 5.55 5.47
C THR A 78 13.22 6.77 6.32
N ASN A 79 11.95 7.17 6.46
CA ASN A 79 11.61 8.21 7.42
C ASN A 79 11.63 7.65 8.86
N ASP A 80 12.54 8.17 9.68
CA ASP A 80 12.68 7.79 11.10
C ASP A 80 11.70 8.52 12.04
N ASN A 81 10.86 9.41 11.51
CA ASN A 81 9.85 10.18 12.26
C ASN A 81 8.41 9.65 12.09
N ILE A 82 8.25 8.39 11.69
CA ILE A 82 6.95 7.70 11.58
C ILE A 82 6.63 7.02 12.91
#